data_AF-A0A1E7JWR9-F1
#
_entry.id   AF-A0A1E7JWR9-F1
#
_cell.length_a   1.000
_cell.length_b   1.000
_cell.length_c   1.000
_cell.angle_alpha   90.00
_cell.angle_beta   90.00
_cell.angle_gamma   90.00
#
_symmetry.space_group_name_H-M   'P 1'
#
loop_
_entity.id
_entity.type
_entity.pdbx_description
1 polymer ?
#
loop_
_entity_poly.entity_id
_entity_poly.type
_entity_poly.pdbx_seq_one_letter_code
_entity_poly.pdbx_strand_id
1 'polypeptide(L)'
;MGTVRMYPEPTGEVRMSLSLRFAAGSHDGMIREHNEDSGYAGPRLLAVADGMGGQAAGEVASSEVISTFVQLDEDVPGSDILTSLGNAVQRANDQLRLMVEEDQQLEGMGTTLTALLWTGQRLGLVHVGDSRAYLLRDGRLEQITQDHTWVQRLVDEGRITEEEATTHPQRSLLMRALGSGDHVEPDLSIREVRAGDRYLLCSDGLSGVVSHQTLEETLGSYQGPHETVQELIQLALRGGGPDNITCLVADVLDVDSDSRAEQLNDTPVIVGAVAENQPQLGNDAQTPAARAAELGRQVPPQQQAGGATPPEGTFGPPGSGSGPSPAPPPPVGSFGAYTNEDFTKPQQRAKWGKRSLIIALALVVVGAALYGGYRWTQSQYYVGAKDDDHVALYQGINQELAGISLSQVHEDHREIELKYLPMVQRDKVEETIAAGSLEEAEDKVRSLATQARVCKIVAEQEQDQPPADGNKDGKDQKDGGKGDQSSDAGRSGGAGAGDRAQTESDKDGRDKNQRDDKSSSSPTPGPQLSEEERELAKTCTAP
;
A
#
# COMPACT_ATOMS: atom_id res chain seq x y z
N MET A 1 85.27 37.90 -18.16
CA MET A 1 83.82 38.12 -18.31
C MET A 1 83.20 36.85 -18.86
N GLY A 2 82.82 35.94 -17.98
CA GLY A 2 82.14 34.69 -18.35
C GLY A 2 80.63 34.90 -18.26
N THR A 3 79.93 34.74 -19.37
CA THR A 3 78.48 34.81 -19.45
C THR A 3 77.88 33.54 -18.83
N VAL A 4 77.33 33.68 -17.62
CA VAL A 4 76.55 32.63 -16.96
C VAL A 4 75.23 32.50 -17.71
N ARG A 5 75.07 31.38 -18.42
CA ARG A 5 73.80 30.95 -19.01
C ARG A 5 72.93 30.44 -17.86
N MET A 6 71.99 31.26 -17.38
CA MET A 6 70.93 30.78 -16.50
C MET A 6 70.02 29.84 -17.28
N TYR A 7 70.08 28.55 -16.96
CA TYR A 7 68.98 27.64 -17.23
C TYR A 7 67.91 27.94 -16.17
N PRO A 8 66.65 28.21 -16.55
CA PRO A 8 65.58 28.20 -15.56
C PRO A 8 65.48 26.77 -15.02
N GLU A 9 65.56 26.64 -13.70
CA GLU A 9 65.23 25.38 -13.02
C GLU A 9 63.80 24.97 -13.38
N PRO A 10 63.52 23.68 -13.63
CA PRO A 10 62.16 23.22 -13.77
C PRO A 10 61.53 23.23 -12.37
N THR A 11 60.86 24.33 -12.01
CA THR A 11 59.86 24.31 -10.94
C THR A 11 58.68 23.51 -11.48
N GLY A 12 58.82 22.19 -11.45
CA GLY A 12 57.75 21.24 -11.74
C GLY A 12 56.74 21.23 -10.61
N GLU A 13 55.95 22.29 -10.49
CA GLU A 13 54.58 22.11 -10.03
C GLU A 13 53.84 21.41 -11.17
N VAL A 14 53.81 20.07 -11.12
CA VAL A 14 52.87 19.29 -11.93
C VAL A 14 51.48 19.74 -11.49
N ARG A 15 50.87 20.64 -12.27
CA ARG A 15 49.46 20.96 -12.11
C ARG A 15 48.69 19.73 -12.60
N MET A 16 48.49 18.77 -11.70
CA MET A 16 47.66 17.59 -11.93
C MET A 16 46.28 18.06 -12.40
N SER A 17 46.03 17.99 -13.70
CA SER A 17 44.74 18.33 -14.28
C SER A 17 43.88 17.08 -14.23
N LEU A 18 43.19 16.89 -13.12
CA LEU A 18 42.31 15.73 -12.93
C LEU A 18 41.01 15.91 -13.72
N SER A 19 40.54 14.84 -14.36
CA SER A 19 39.27 14.78 -15.08
C SER A 19 38.45 13.56 -14.67
N LEU A 20 37.14 13.61 -14.90
CA LEU A 20 36.23 12.50 -14.62
C LEU A 20 35.82 11.82 -15.92
N ARG A 21 36.00 10.50 -15.97
CA ARG A 21 35.41 9.64 -17.00
C ARG A 21 34.28 8.86 -16.35
N PHE A 22 33.05 9.05 -16.82
CA PHE A 22 31.87 8.48 -16.16
C PHE A 22 30.95 7.74 -17.12
N ALA A 23 30.11 6.88 -16.54
CA ALA A 23 28.97 6.24 -17.17
C ALA A 23 27.85 6.08 -16.15
N ALA A 24 26.61 6.07 -16.65
CA ALA A 24 25.41 5.82 -15.86
C ALA A 24 24.52 4.80 -16.56
N GLY A 25 23.74 4.07 -15.78
CA GLY A 25 22.76 3.11 -16.28
C GLY A 25 21.63 2.94 -15.27
N SER A 26 20.42 2.73 -15.79
CA SER A 26 19.22 2.47 -14.99
C SER A 26 18.39 1.37 -15.66
N HIS A 27 17.68 0.58 -14.85
CA HIS A 27 16.79 -0.49 -15.29
C HIS A 27 15.65 -0.69 -14.29
N ASP A 28 14.43 -0.92 -14.77
CA ASP A 28 13.22 -1.08 -13.94
C ASP A 28 13.20 -2.32 -13.02
N GLY A 29 14.25 -3.15 -13.06
CA GLY A 29 14.21 -4.50 -12.49
C GLY A 29 13.27 -5.48 -13.19
N MET A 30 12.92 -6.55 -12.46
CA MET A 30 12.04 -7.64 -12.95
C MET A 30 10.66 -7.66 -12.29
N ILE A 31 10.48 -6.98 -11.17
CA ILE A 31 9.25 -7.02 -10.35
C ILE A 31 8.43 -5.73 -10.46
N ARG A 32 9.06 -4.56 -10.42
CA ARG A 32 8.37 -3.26 -10.49
C ARG A 32 7.76 -3.03 -11.87
N GLU A 33 6.69 -2.23 -11.92
CA GLU A 33 5.99 -1.90 -13.17
C GLU A 33 6.59 -0.67 -13.88
N HIS A 34 7.14 0.26 -13.09
CA HIS A 34 7.73 1.52 -13.53
C HIS A 34 9.07 1.72 -12.84
N ASN A 35 9.87 2.64 -13.38
CA ASN A 35 11.15 3.04 -12.83
C ASN A 35 10.99 4.36 -12.09
N GLU A 36 11.18 4.34 -10.78
CA GLU A 36 11.09 5.52 -9.92
C GLU A 36 12.47 6.10 -9.59
N ASP A 37 13.55 5.44 -10.01
CA ASP A 37 14.92 5.96 -9.88
C ASP A 37 15.21 7.04 -10.93
N SER A 38 16.02 8.02 -10.57
CA SER A 38 16.60 9.01 -11.48
C SER A 38 18.10 9.16 -11.24
N GLY A 39 18.87 9.35 -12.31
CA GLY A 39 20.32 9.51 -12.22
C GLY A 39 20.88 10.53 -13.23
N TYR A 40 21.98 11.17 -12.83
CA TYR A 40 22.71 12.14 -13.64
C TYR A 40 24.22 11.96 -13.50
N ALA A 41 24.93 11.82 -14.61
CA ALA A 41 26.38 11.83 -14.65
C ALA A 41 26.87 12.92 -15.60
N GLY A 42 27.54 13.93 -15.07
CA GLY A 42 28.17 14.99 -15.84
C GLY A 42 29.66 15.12 -15.53
N PRO A 43 30.36 16.04 -16.20
CA PRO A 43 31.79 16.30 -15.99
C PRO A 43 32.14 16.70 -14.56
N ARG A 44 31.17 17.19 -13.78
CA ARG A 44 31.41 17.61 -12.40
C ARG A 44 30.43 17.01 -11.40
N LEU A 45 29.19 16.78 -11.80
CA LEU A 45 28.15 16.28 -10.91
C LEU A 45 27.83 14.82 -11.22
N LEU A 46 27.81 13.99 -10.19
CA LEU A 46 27.23 12.66 -10.21
C LEU A 46 26.10 12.64 -9.19
N ALA A 47 24.91 12.20 -9.57
CA ALA A 47 23.77 12.14 -8.67
C ALA A 47 22.89 10.92 -8.96
N VAL A 48 22.38 10.30 -7.90
CA VAL A 48 21.35 9.27 -7.93
C VAL A 48 20.26 9.63 -6.92
N ALA A 49 19.01 9.39 -7.31
CA ALA A 49 17.84 9.60 -6.50
C ALA A 49 16.90 8.41 -6.70
N ASP A 50 16.57 7.73 -5.60
CA ASP A 50 15.61 6.61 -5.57
C ASP A 50 14.26 7.16 -5.09
N GLY A 51 13.30 7.22 -6.01
CA GLY A 51 11.98 7.78 -5.79
C GLY A 51 11.06 6.80 -5.10
N MET A 52 10.32 7.30 -4.12
CA MET A 52 9.30 6.51 -3.42
C MET A 52 7.99 7.28 -3.30
N GLY A 53 6.89 6.56 -3.39
CA GLY A 53 5.57 7.15 -3.25
C GLY A 53 4.48 6.17 -3.66
N GLY A 54 3.22 6.61 -3.57
CA GLY A 54 2.07 5.89 -4.11
C GLY A 54 2.02 5.97 -5.65
N GLN A 55 0.82 6.07 -6.20
CA GLN A 55 0.58 6.20 -7.65
C GLN A 55 1.56 7.18 -8.34
N ALA A 56 2.55 6.69 -9.08
CA ALA A 56 3.51 7.46 -9.89
C ALA A 56 4.16 8.68 -9.18
N ALA A 57 4.20 8.66 -7.85
CA ALA A 57 4.66 9.80 -7.07
C ALA A 57 6.19 9.78 -6.88
N GLY A 58 6.80 8.58 -6.89
CA GLY A 58 8.25 8.40 -6.76
C GLY A 58 9.00 8.92 -7.99
N GLU A 59 8.54 8.60 -9.20
CA GLU A 59 9.16 9.05 -10.45
C GLU A 59 9.22 10.58 -10.57
N VAL A 60 8.17 11.27 -10.10
CA VAL A 60 8.08 12.73 -10.10
C VAL A 60 9.06 13.31 -9.08
N ALA A 61 9.10 12.75 -7.88
CA ALA A 61 9.99 13.22 -6.83
C ALA A 61 11.47 13.08 -7.18
N SER A 62 11.89 11.89 -7.65
CA SER A 62 13.29 11.66 -8.02
C SER A 62 13.72 12.51 -9.21
N SER A 63 12.84 12.68 -10.21
CA SER A 63 13.10 13.50 -11.39
C SER A 63 13.27 14.99 -11.04
N GLU A 64 12.41 15.54 -10.18
CA GLU A 64 12.49 16.93 -9.74
C GLU A 64 13.78 17.22 -8.97
N VAL A 65 14.16 16.30 -8.05
CA VAL A 65 15.39 16.45 -7.27
C VAL A 65 16.62 16.42 -8.18
N ILE A 66 16.71 15.47 -9.11
CA ILE A 66 17.84 15.42 -10.05
C ILE A 66 17.88 16.69 -10.91
N SER A 67 16.73 17.14 -11.44
CA SER A 67 16.64 18.35 -12.27
C SER A 67 17.12 19.61 -11.55
N THR A 68 16.81 19.75 -10.26
CA THR A 68 17.33 20.84 -9.42
C THR A 68 18.85 20.76 -9.27
N PHE A 69 19.40 19.55 -9.16
CA PHE A 69 20.83 19.32 -8.98
C PHE A 69 21.65 19.53 -10.25
N VAL A 70 21.12 19.22 -11.44
CA VAL A 70 21.81 19.41 -12.73
C VAL A 70 22.39 20.82 -12.89
N GLN A 71 21.72 21.83 -12.34
CA GLN A 71 22.19 23.23 -12.37
C GLN A 71 23.59 23.43 -11.75
N LEU A 72 23.99 22.54 -10.82
CA LEU A 72 25.31 22.58 -10.19
C LEU A 72 26.45 22.09 -11.10
N ASP A 73 26.12 21.40 -12.20
CA ASP A 73 27.12 20.94 -13.17
C ASP A 73 27.59 22.08 -14.09
N GLU A 74 26.72 23.07 -14.35
CA GLU A 74 27.01 24.21 -15.23
C GLU A 74 27.79 25.34 -14.52
N ASP A 75 27.45 25.63 -13.26
CA ASP A 75 28.06 26.72 -12.50
C ASP A 75 29.28 26.25 -11.71
N VAL A 76 30.45 26.85 -11.92
CA VAL A 76 31.59 26.69 -11.00
C VAL A 76 31.23 27.37 -9.69
N PRO A 77 31.06 26.67 -8.56
CA PRO A 77 30.78 27.36 -7.31
C PRO A 77 31.99 28.21 -6.95
N GLY A 78 31.84 29.54 -7.04
CA GLY A 78 32.77 30.48 -6.39
C GLY A 78 32.60 30.50 -4.87
N SER A 79 31.50 29.91 -4.38
CA SER A 79 31.14 29.70 -2.98
C SER A 79 31.62 28.36 -2.43
N ASP A 80 31.60 28.23 -1.11
CA ASP A 80 31.86 26.97 -0.41
C ASP A 80 30.97 25.83 -0.95
N ILE A 81 31.59 24.73 -1.37
CA ILE A 81 30.96 23.59 -2.05
C ILE A 81 29.84 22.98 -1.20
N LEU A 82 30.05 22.89 0.12
CA LEU A 82 29.06 22.32 1.03
C LEU A 82 27.84 23.22 1.17
N THR A 83 28.05 24.53 1.17
CA THR A 83 26.97 25.51 1.17
C THR A 83 26.13 25.40 -0.11
N SER A 84 26.77 25.25 -1.28
CA SER A 84 26.06 25.06 -2.55
C SER A 84 25.23 23.76 -2.57
N LEU A 85 25.79 22.65 -2.08
CA LEU A 85 25.09 21.37 -1.95
C LEU A 85 23.92 21.47 -0.97
N GLY A 86 24.13 22.03 0.22
CA GLY A 86 23.08 22.21 1.22
C GLY A 86 21.93 23.09 0.72
N ASN A 87 22.23 24.19 0.03
CA ASN A 87 21.23 25.04 -0.58
C ASN A 87 20.47 24.34 -1.72
N ALA A 88 21.12 23.45 -2.47
CA ALA A 88 20.46 22.66 -3.50
C ALA A 88 19.50 21.62 -2.90
N VAL A 89 19.88 20.95 -1.81
CA VAL A 89 18.97 20.04 -1.06
C VAL A 89 17.75 20.80 -0.55
N GLN A 90 17.95 21.96 0.08
CA GLN A 90 16.83 22.77 0.59
C GLN A 90 15.89 23.21 -0.53
N ARG A 91 16.44 23.72 -1.65
CA ARG A 91 15.64 24.09 -2.83
C ARG A 91 14.85 22.91 -3.36
N ALA A 92 15.46 21.73 -3.48
CA ALA A 92 14.79 20.54 -3.97
C ALA A 92 13.66 20.10 -3.04
N ASN A 93 13.89 20.09 -1.71
CA ASN A 93 12.85 19.76 -0.73
C ASN A 93 11.69 20.78 -0.76
N ASP A 94 11.99 22.06 -0.96
CA ASP A 94 10.99 23.12 -1.09
C ASP A 94 10.15 22.96 -2.37
N GLN A 95 10.76 22.57 -3.50
CA GLN A 95 10.01 22.27 -4.74
C GLN A 95 9.08 21.09 -4.56
N LEU A 96 9.55 19.98 -3.97
CA LEU A 96 8.70 18.82 -3.69
C LEU A 96 7.48 19.20 -2.84
N ARG A 97 7.67 20.03 -1.81
CA ARG A 97 6.56 20.50 -0.98
C ARG A 97 5.56 21.33 -1.78
N LEU A 98 6.03 22.26 -2.62
CA LEU A 98 5.15 23.06 -3.48
C LEU A 98 4.31 22.17 -4.41
N MET A 99 4.90 21.12 -4.98
CA MET A 99 4.17 20.17 -5.82
C MET A 99 3.07 19.41 -5.06
N VAL A 100 3.32 19.00 -3.81
CA VAL A 100 2.28 18.38 -2.96
C VAL A 100 1.18 19.37 -2.58
N GLU A 101 1.53 20.65 -2.35
CA GLU A 101 0.55 21.70 -2.09
C GLU A 101 -0.35 21.98 -3.31
N GLU A 102 0.20 21.86 -4.52
CA GLU A 102 -0.53 22.04 -5.79
C GLU A 102 -1.39 20.81 -6.16
N ASP A 103 -0.88 19.59 -5.92
CA ASP A 103 -1.58 18.34 -6.19
C ASP A 103 -1.54 17.38 -4.99
N GLN A 104 -2.68 17.24 -4.32
CA GLN A 104 -2.85 16.33 -3.17
C GLN A 104 -2.64 14.84 -3.55
N GLN A 105 -2.67 14.48 -4.83
CA GLN A 105 -2.39 13.10 -5.25
C GLN A 105 -0.90 12.73 -5.07
N LEU A 106 -0.03 13.73 -4.98
CA LEU A 106 1.40 13.57 -4.70
C LEU A 106 1.70 13.48 -3.20
N GLU A 107 0.68 13.48 -2.33
CA GLU A 107 0.88 13.35 -0.89
C GLU A 107 1.65 12.05 -0.56
N GLY A 108 2.71 12.21 0.23
CA GLY A 108 3.60 11.11 0.58
C GLY A 108 4.68 10.80 -0.45
N MET A 109 4.81 11.59 -1.53
CA MET A 109 5.97 11.48 -2.43
C MET A 109 7.26 11.84 -1.70
N GLY A 110 8.32 11.13 -2.03
CA GLY A 110 9.65 11.41 -1.53
C GLY A 110 10.72 10.76 -2.37
N THR A 111 11.96 11.10 -2.10
CA THR A 111 13.09 10.48 -2.78
C THR A 111 14.31 10.50 -1.91
N THR A 112 15.18 9.52 -2.10
CA THR A 112 16.57 9.60 -1.63
C THR A 112 17.37 10.53 -2.54
N LEU A 113 18.56 10.92 -2.08
CA LEU A 113 19.53 11.65 -2.88
C LEU A 113 20.93 11.32 -2.40
N THR A 114 21.77 10.87 -3.32
CA THR A 114 23.22 10.81 -3.11
C THR A 114 23.89 11.49 -4.29
N ALA A 115 24.70 12.52 -4.01
CA ALA A 115 25.40 13.25 -5.06
C ALA A 115 26.84 13.60 -4.69
N LEU A 116 27.70 13.57 -5.70
CA LEU A 116 29.10 13.96 -5.67
C LEU A 116 29.30 15.15 -6.60
N LEU A 117 29.83 16.26 -6.08
CA LEU A 117 30.15 17.46 -6.84
C LEU A 117 31.66 17.69 -6.89
N TRP A 118 32.19 17.77 -8.09
CA TRP A 118 33.60 18.01 -8.39
C TRP A 118 33.91 19.49 -8.58
N THR A 119 35.04 19.91 -8.03
CA THR A 119 35.57 21.29 -8.20
C THR A 119 36.99 21.33 -8.76
N GLY A 120 37.53 20.20 -9.24
CA GLY A 120 38.91 20.08 -9.73
C GLY A 120 39.86 19.49 -8.69
N GLN A 121 39.76 19.93 -7.44
CA GLN A 121 40.70 19.54 -6.36
C GLN A 121 40.01 18.81 -5.20
N ARG A 122 38.70 18.98 -5.05
CA ARG A 122 37.90 18.46 -3.95
C ARG A 122 36.59 17.91 -4.47
N LEU A 123 36.09 16.92 -3.76
CA LEU A 123 34.79 16.31 -3.98
C LEU A 123 33.88 16.63 -2.80
N GLY A 124 32.74 17.26 -3.06
CA GLY A 124 31.68 17.43 -2.09
C GLY A 124 30.73 16.25 -2.19
N LEU A 125 30.43 15.59 -1.08
CA LEU A 125 29.42 14.55 -0.96
C LEU A 125 28.21 15.12 -0.22
N VAL A 126 27.03 14.89 -0.78
CA VAL A 126 25.74 15.09 -0.11
C VAL A 126 24.95 13.79 -0.15
N HIS A 127 24.34 13.43 0.98
CA HIS A 127 23.61 12.17 1.11
C HIS A 127 22.37 12.30 2.00
N VAL A 128 21.26 11.75 1.52
CA VAL A 128 20.00 11.56 2.23
C VAL A 128 19.34 10.26 1.74
N GLY A 129 19.18 9.27 2.62
CA GLY A 129 18.41 8.06 2.34
C GLY A 129 19.28 6.83 2.42
N ASP A 130 19.02 5.81 1.61
CA ASP A 130 19.76 4.54 1.58
C ASP A 130 20.40 4.21 0.22
N SER A 131 20.31 5.12 -0.75
CA SER A 131 21.23 5.14 -1.88
C SER A 131 22.67 5.25 -1.37
N ARG A 132 23.61 4.59 -2.03
CA ARG A 132 24.99 4.48 -1.52
C ARG A 132 26.01 5.06 -2.48
N ALA A 133 27.08 5.62 -1.90
CA ALA A 133 28.30 5.91 -2.64
C ALA A 133 29.48 5.11 -2.08
N TYR A 134 30.32 4.62 -2.99
CA TYR A 134 31.53 3.87 -2.69
C TYR A 134 32.74 4.50 -3.36
N LEU A 135 33.90 4.35 -2.73
CA LEU A 135 35.21 4.67 -3.28
C LEU A 135 36.03 3.39 -3.37
N LEU A 136 36.48 3.06 -4.58
CA LEU A 136 37.52 2.08 -4.82
C LEU A 136 38.87 2.81 -4.93
N ARG A 137 39.77 2.54 -3.98
CA ARG A 137 41.14 3.07 -3.97
C ARG A 137 42.12 1.98 -3.57
N ASP A 138 43.23 1.87 -4.30
CA ASP A 138 44.29 0.88 -4.05
C ASP A 138 43.75 -0.57 -3.97
N GLY A 139 42.71 -0.87 -4.75
CA GLY A 139 42.05 -2.18 -4.80
C GLY A 139 41.18 -2.51 -3.59
N ARG A 140 40.80 -1.51 -2.77
CA ARG A 140 39.87 -1.66 -1.65
C ARG A 140 38.62 -0.84 -1.87
N LEU A 141 37.46 -1.46 -1.73
CA LEU A 141 36.17 -0.78 -1.79
C LEU A 141 35.77 -0.30 -0.38
N GLU A 142 35.46 0.98 -0.26
CA GLU A 142 34.97 1.61 0.97
C GLU A 142 33.64 2.31 0.69
N GLN A 143 32.61 2.02 1.51
CA GLN A 143 31.37 2.80 1.50
C GLN A 143 31.62 4.16 2.16
N ILE A 144 31.33 5.25 1.45
CA ILE A 144 31.61 6.62 1.91
C ILE A 144 30.35 7.36 2.42
N THR A 145 29.17 6.74 2.27
CA THR A 145 27.87 7.19 2.81
C THR A 145 27.41 6.28 3.94
N GLN A 146 26.53 6.77 4.81
CA GLN A 146 25.90 5.96 5.85
C GLN A 146 24.38 5.95 5.64
N ASP A 147 23.80 4.77 5.52
CA ASP A 147 22.38 4.62 5.20
C ASP A 147 21.49 5.22 6.30
N HIS A 148 20.54 6.06 5.91
CA HIS A 148 19.51 6.59 6.79
C HIS A 148 18.33 5.63 6.96
N THR A 149 18.60 4.36 7.27
CA THR A 149 17.59 3.32 7.51
C THR A 149 17.40 3.04 9.00
N TRP A 150 16.26 2.46 9.35
CA TRP A 150 15.99 2.03 10.72
C TRP A 150 17.00 0.99 11.20
N VAL A 151 17.37 0.04 10.34
CA VAL A 151 18.35 -1.00 10.69
C VAL A 151 19.74 -0.43 10.92
N GLN A 152 20.15 0.59 10.17
CA GLN A 152 21.43 1.25 10.41
C GLN A 152 21.46 1.88 11.80
N ARG A 153 20.38 2.55 12.24
CA ARG A 153 20.28 3.07 13.62
C ARG A 153 20.42 1.94 14.66
N LEU A 154 19.81 0.78 14.43
CA LEU A 154 19.94 -0.36 15.35
C LEU A 154 21.37 -0.88 15.42
N VAL A 155 22.09 -0.89 14.30
CA VAL A 155 23.52 -1.24 14.23
C VAL A 155 24.35 -0.22 15.01
N ASP A 156 24.11 1.08 14.80
CA ASP A 156 24.81 2.17 15.48
C ASP A 156 24.60 2.14 17.00
N GLU A 157 23.40 1.74 17.45
CA GLU A 157 23.06 1.53 18.86
C GLU A 157 23.62 0.20 19.43
N GLY A 158 24.25 -0.64 18.61
CA GLY A 158 24.78 -1.96 18.98
C GLY A 158 23.69 -2.98 19.32
N ARG A 159 22.46 -2.78 18.84
CA ARG A 159 21.30 -3.63 19.11
C ARG A 159 21.21 -4.84 18.19
N ILE A 160 21.73 -4.71 16.97
CA ILE A 160 21.87 -5.78 15.98
C ILE A 160 23.27 -5.69 15.34
N THR A 161 23.74 -6.78 14.75
CA THR A 161 24.98 -6.75 13.95
C THR A 161 24.70 -6.32 12.51
N GLU A 162 25.75 -5.96 11.78
CA GLU A 162 25.65 -5.60 10.35
C GLU A 162 25.13 -6.77 9.52
N GLU A 163 25.50 -8.01 9.85
CA GLU A 163 24.98 -9.21 9.19
C GLU A 163 23.49 -9.41 9.45
N GLU A 164 23.03 -9.16 10.68
CA GLU A 164 21.60 -9.23 11.03
C GLU A 164 20.78 -8.15 10.30
N ALA A 165 21.34 -6.96 10.09
CA ALA A 165 20.69 -5.88 9.37
C ALA A 165 20.32 -6.27 7.92
N THR A 166 21.18 -7.02 7.21
CA THR A 166 20.94 -7.42 5.82
C THR A 166 19.70 -8.32 5.62
N THR A 167 19.36 -9.11 6.64
CA THR A 167 18.23 -10.06 6.61
C THR A 167 17.00 -9.56 7.37
N HIS A 168 17.08 -8.36 7.96
CA HIS A 168 16.02 -7.81 8.79
C HIS A 168 14.76 -7.50 7.94
N PRO A 169 13.54 -7.82 8.43
CA PRO A 169 12.30 -7.57 7.68
C PRO A 169 12.05 -6.09 7.34
N GLN A 170 12.57 -5.18 8.16
CA GLN A 170 12.42 -3.72 7.98
C GLN A 170 13.73 -3.05 7.52
N ARG A 171 14.57 -3.76 6.75
CA ARG A 171 15.86 -3.21 6.28
C ARG A 171 15.72 -2.00 5.36
N SER A 172 14.68 -1.96 4.53
CA SER A 172 14.38 -0.86 3.61
C SER A 172 13.50 0.23 4.25
N LEU A 173 13.32 0.23 5.58
CA LEU A 173 12.54 1.26 6.25
C LEU A 173 13.41 2.52 6.41
N LEU A 174 13.15 3.51 5.57
CA LEU A 174 13.84 4.80 5.57
C LEU A 174 13.44 5.67 6.78
N MET A 175 14.44 6.33 7.36
CA MET A 175 14.30 7.28 8.46
C MET A 175 14.44 8.73 8.00
N ARG A 176 15.10 8.97 6.87
CA ARG A 176 15.26 10.29 6.25
C ARG A 176 15.14 10.19 4.74
N ALA A 177 14.38 11.11 4.16
CA ALA A 177 14.25 11.29 2.73
C ALA A 177 13.80 12.73 2.42
N LEU A 178 13.99 13.16 1.18
CA LEU A 178 13.44 14.41 0.70
C LEU A 178 11.94 14.26 0.47
N GLY A 179 11.16 15.31 0.75
CA GLY A 179 9.70 15.33 0.59
C GLY A 179 8.90 14.85 1.82
N SER A 180 9.53 14.15 2.78
CA SER A 180 8.82 13.59 3.96
C SER A 180 8.66 14.55 5.15
N GLY A 181 9.19 15.77 5.10
CA GLY A 181 9.08 16.74 6.20
C GLY A 181 9.56 18.17 5.89
N ASP A 182 9.28 19.09 6.82
CA ASP A 182 9.55 20.54 6.65
C ASP A 182 11.05 20.86 6.51
N HIS A 183 11.89 20.12 7.23
CA HIS A 183 13.34 20.30 7.21
C HIS A 183 14.04 18.94 7.08
N VAL A 184 14.93 18.86 6.09
CA VAL A 184 15.80 17.71 5.86
C VAL A 184 17.22 18.14 6.17
N GLU A 185 17.86 17.46 7.11
CA GLU A 185 19.29 17.64 7.41
C GLU A 185 20.09 16.61 6.60
N PRO A 186 20.77 17.03 5.52
CA PRO A 186 21.60 16.12 4.74
C PRO A 186 22.97 15.91 5.37
N ASP A 187 23.54 14.74 5.13
CA ASP A 187 24.93 14.47 5.46
C ASP A 187 25.83 15.11 4.40
N LEU A 188 26.67 16.05 4.83
CA LEU A 188 27.55 16.85 3.98
C LEU A 188 29.01 16.61 4.37
N SER A 189 29.85 16.22 3.41
CA SER A 189 31.29 16.05 3.67
C SER A 189 32.15 16.42 2.46
N ILE A 190 33.41 16.80 2.73
CA ILE A 190 34.42 17.02 1.70
C ILE A 190 35.38 15.83 1.72
N ARG A 191 35.71 15.31 0.54
CA ARG A 191 36.67 14.23 0.35
C ARG A 191 37.83 14.67 -0.54
N GLU A 192 39.01 14.15 -0.23
CA GLU A 192 40.21 14.28 -1.07
C GLU A 192 40.16 13.29 -2.22
N VAL A 193 40.55 13.76 -3.39
CA VAL A 193 40.55 12.95 -4.60
C VAL A 193 41.96 12.75 -5.12
N ARG A 194 42.22 11.55 -5.62
CA ARG A 194 43.49 11.13 -6.22
C ARG A 194 43.23 10.55 -7.61
N ALA A 195 44.21 10.69 -8.48
CA ALA A 195 44.20 9.99 -9.76
C ALA A 195 44.13 8.47 -9.51
N GLY A 196 43.30 7.79 -10.29
CA GLY A 196 43.04 6.36 -10.17
C GLY A 196 41.91 6.00 -9.19
N ASP A 197 41.32 6.96 -8.48
CA ASP A 197 40.10 6.73 -7.71
C ASP A 197 38.94 6.35 -8.64
N ARG A 198 38.14 5.37 -8.22
CA ARG A 198 36.89 5.00 -8.89
C ARG A 198 35.73 5.13 -7.91
N TYR A 199 34.72 5.90 -8.29
CA TYR A 199 33.50 6.11 -7.52
C TYR A 199 32.35 5.29 -8.10
N LEU A 200 31.54 4.71 -7.22
CA LEU A 200 30.25 4.10 -7.57
C LEU A 200 29.15 4.81 -6.78
N LEU A 201 28.10 5.28 -7.45
CA LEU A 201 26.82 5.64 -6.81
C LEU A 201 25.77 4.63 -7.24
N CYS A 202 24.90 4.21 -6.34
CA CYS A 202 23.81 3.30 -6.69
C CYS A 202 22.58 3.42 -5.79
N SER A 203 21.41 3.06 -6.33
CA SER A 203 20.19 2.81 -5.55
C SER A 203 20.28 1.50 -4.76
N ASP A 204 19.32 1.27 -3.86
CA ASP A 204 19.27 0.08 -3.02
C ASP A 204 19.02 -1.19 -3.87
N GLY A 205 18.42 -1.07 -5.05
CA GLY A 205 18.19 -2.18 -5.97
C GLY A 205 19.46 -2.84 -6.49
N LEU A 206 20.61 -2.15 -6.47
CA LEU A 206 21.92 -2.78 -6.70
C LEU A 206 22.46 -3.40 -5.41
N SER A 207 22.64 -2.58 -4.38
CA SER A 207 23.35 -2.98 -3.15
C SER A 207 22.57 -3.97 -2.26
N GLY A 208 21.26 -4.07 -2.44
CA GLY A 208 20.38 -5.01 -1.76
C GLY A 208 20.46 -6.45 -2.29
N VAL A 209 20.98 -6.66 -3.50
CA VAL A 209 21.13 -8.00 -4.12
C VAL A 209 22.57 -8.35 -4.49
N VAL A 210 23.42 -7.36 -4.75
CA VAL A 210 24.85 -7.58 -5.06
C VAL A 210 25.69 -7.34 -3.82
N SER A 211 26.44 -8.36 -3.41
CA SER A 211 27.28 -8.29 -2.20
C SER A 211 28.45 -7.31 -2.35
N HIS A 212 28.94 -6.78 -1.21
CA HIS A 212 30.11 -5.90 -1.18
C HIS A 212 31.33 -6.52 -1.88
N GLN A 213 31.60 -7.81 -1.66
CA GLN A 213 32.71 -8.51 -2.30
C GLN A 213 32.56 -8.53 -3.83
N THR A 214 31.35 -8.81 -4.32
CA THR A 214 31.08 -8.81 -5.77
C THR A 214 31.21 -7.41 -6.37
N LEU A 215 30.78 -6.36 -5.65
CA LEU A 215 30.99 -4.97 -6.06
C LEU A 215 32.48 -4.65 -6.16
N GLU A 216 33.27 -5.02 -5.16
CA GLU A 216 34.72 -4.79 -5.12
C GLU A 216 35.44 -5.51 -6.27
N GLU A 217 35.12 -6.78 -6.53
CA GLU A 217 35.68 -7.55 -7.63
C GLU A 217 35.31 -6.95 -9.00
N THR A 218 34.06 -6.53 -9.19
CA THR A 218 33.57 -5.96 -10.45
C THR A 218 34.20 -4.59 -10.72
N LEU A 219 34.21 -3.71 -9.71
CA LEU A 219 34.82 -2.38 -9.81
C LEU A 219 36.35 -2.46 -9.95
N GLY A 220 37.00 -3.47 -9.35
CA GLY A 220 38.44 -3.72 -9.47
C GLY A 220 38.88 -4.31 -10.80
N SER A 221 37.93 -4.68 -11.67
CA SER A 221 38.24 -5.18 -13.01
C SER A 221 38.81 -4.08 -13.92
N TYR A 222 39.62 -4.46 -14.91
CA TYR A 222 40.26 -3.52 -15.85
C TYR A 222 39.31 -2.90 -16.90
N GLN A 223 38.00 -3.03 -16.70
CA GLN A 223 36.97 -2.52 -17.61
C GLN A 223 36.79 -1.00 -17.48
N GLY A 224 36.24 -0.39 -18.53
CA GLY A 224 35.83 1.02 -18.49
C GLY A 224 34.53 1.20 -17.68
N PRO A 225 34.18 2.45 -17.33
CA PRO A 225 32.96 2.74 -16.56
C PRO A 225 31.68 2.20 -17.21
N HIS A 226 31.58 2.26 -18.55
CA HIS A 226 30.38 1.84 -19.27
C HIS A 226 30.16 0.32 -19.19
N GLU A 227 31.20 -0.47 -19.44
CA GLU A 227 31.13 -1.93 -19.34
C GLU A 227 30.87 -2.36 -17.88
N THR A 228 31.49 -1.67 -16.92
CA THR A 228 31.30 -1.92 -15.48
C THR A 228 29.85 -1.69 -15.06
N VAL A 229 29.23 -0.58 -15.48
CA VAL A 229 27.81 -0.29 -15.21
C VAL A 229 26.90 -1.38 -15.79
N GLN A 230 27.15 -1.81 -17.03
CA GLN A 230 26.36 -2.89 -17.65
C GLN A 230 26.51 -4.21 -16.88
N GLU A 231 27.73 -4.55 -16.46
CA GLU A 231 27.98 -5.76 -15.67
C GLU A 231 27.27 -5.71 -14.31
N LEU A 232 27.33 -4.56 -13.61
CA LEU A 232 26.63 -4.36 -12.32
C LEU A 232 25.12 -4.53 -12.45
N ILE A 233 24.50 -3.93 -13.47
CA ILE A 233 23.07 -4.10 -13.73
C ILE A 233 22.73 -5.57 -14.02
N GLN A 234 23.55 -6.26 -14.83
CA GLN A 234 23.34 -7.69 -15.10
C GLN A 234 23.46 -8.54 -13.83
N LEU A 235 24.41 -8.23 -12.95
CA LEU A 235 24.56 -8.93 -11.67
C LEU A 235 23.33 -8.74 -10.79
N ALA A 236 22.79 -7.52 -10.70
CA ALA A 236 21.56 -7.24 -9.96
C ALA A 236 20.34 -7.99 -10.53
N LEU A 237 20.20 -8.03 -11.86
CA LEU A 237 19.16 -8.79 -12.52
C LEU A 237 19.29 -10.31 -12.28
N ARG A 238 20.53 -10.85 -12.29
CA ARG A 238 20.78 -12.26 -11.92
C ARG A 238 20.45 -12.55 -10.47
N GLY A 239 20.62 -11.56 -9.58
CA GLY A 239 20.19 -11.59 -8.19
C GLY A 239 18.67 -11.58 -7.98
N GLY A 240 17.88 -11.48 -9.06
CA GLY A 240 16.42 -11.50 -9.02
C GLY A 240 15.77 -10.15 -9.34
N GLY A 241 16.55 -9.06 -9.44
CA GLY A 241 16.09 -7.72 -9.79
C GLY A 241 14.77 -7.31 -9.10
N PRO A 242 14.71 -7.33 -7.76
CA PRO A 242 13.47 -7.10 -7.02
C PRO A 242 13.01 -5.65 -7.07
N ASP A 243 13.92 -4.72 -7.38
CA ASP A 243 13.68 -3.28 -7.41
C ASP A 243 14.22 -2.62 -8.69
N ASN A 244 13.96 -1.32 -8.83
CA ASN A 244 14.63 -0.45 -9.78
C ASN A 244 16.14 -0.42 -9.47
N ILE A 245 16.96 -0.47 -10.51
CA ILE A 245 18.42 -0.58 -10.39
C ILE A 245 19.03 0.58 -11.13
N THR A 246 19.64 1.51 -10.41
CA THR A 246 20.37 2.63 -10.98
C THR A 246 21.78 2.68 -10.41
N CYS A 247 22.78 2.82 -11.29
CA CYS A 247 24.16 2.98 -10.87
C CYS A 247 24.98 3.87 -11.80
N LEU A 248 25.96 4.53 -11.22
CA LEU A 248 26.88 5.43 -11.89
C LEU A 248 28.31 5.06 -11.49
N VAL A 249 29.20 4.95 -12.46
CA VAL A 249 30.63 4.70 -12.22
C VAL A 249 31.43 5.87 -12.78
N ALA A 250 32.37 6.39 -12.00
CA ALA A 250 33.26 7.47 -12.41
C ALA A 250 34.72 7.20 -12.04
N ASP A 251 35.60 7.30 -13.01
CA ASP A 251 37.05 7.17 -12.87
C ASP A 251 37.68 8.54 -12.86
N VAL A 252 38.58 8.76 -11.91
CA VAL A 252 39.41 9.97 -11.84
C VAL A 252 40.69 9.72 -12.62
N LEU A 253 40.85 10.44 -13.73
CA LEU A 253 42.01 10.34 -14.60
C LEU A 253 42.92 11.56 -14.42
N ASP A 254 44.23 11.35 -14.56
CA ASP A 254 45.20 12.44 -14.68
C ASP A 254 45.43 12.74 -16.17
N VAL A 255 45.02 13.93 -16.61
CA VAL A 255 45.02 14.33 -18.03
C VAL A 255 46.44 14.43 -18.59
N ASP A 256 47.44 14.68 -17.73
CA ASP A 256 48.83 14.84 -18.16
C ASP A 256 49.58 13.50 -18.32
N SER A 257 49.12 12.42 -17.66
CA SER A 257 49.82 11.13 -17.63
C SER A 257 49.06 9.97 -18.26
N ASP A 258 47.74 10.09 -18.43
CA ASP A 258 46.91 8.98 -18.88
C ASP A 258 46.41 9.17 -20.32
N SER A 259 46.88 8.34 -21.27
CA SER A 259 46.42 8.38 -22.67
C SER A 259 44.92 8.07 -22.82
N ARG A 260 44.28 7.55 -21.75
CA ARG A 260 42.83 7.32 -21.69
C ARG A 260 42.03 8.62 -21.51
N ALA A 261 42.69 9.73 -21.15
CA ALA A 261 42.08 11.06 -21.07
C ALA A 261 41.69 11.62 -22.45
N GLU A 262 42.16 11.03 -23.55
CA GLU A 262 41.70 11.42 -24.90
C GLU A 262 40.25 10.96 -25.21
N GLN A 263 39.66 10.11 -24.36
CA GLN A 263 38.28 9.59 -24.48
C GLN A 263 37.38 10.06 -23.32
N LEU A 264 37.55 11.30 -22.88
CA LEU A 264 36.64 11.89 -21.90
C LEU A 264 35.24 12.05 -22.51
N ASN A 265 34.22 11.59 -21.78
CA ASN A 265 32.84 11.87 -22.10
C ASN A 265 32.50 13.25 -21.52
N ASP A 266 32.52 14.28 -22.35
CA ASP A 266 32.06 15.62 -21.93
C ASP A 266 30.53 15.78 -22.02
N THR A 267 29.85 14.77 -22.57
CA THR A 267 28.39 14.79 -22.70
C THR A 267 27.77 14.19 -21.44
N PRO A 268 26.92 14.94 -20.71
CA PRO A 268 26.25 14.41 -19.55
C PRO A 268 25.29 13.27 -19.94
N VAL A 269 25.17 12.27 -19.07
CA VAL A 269 24.32 11.10 -19.22
C VAL A 269 23.22 11.19 -18.17
N ILE A 270 21.97 11.15 -18.63
CA ILE A 270 20.76 11.18 -17.80
C ILE A 270 20.09 9.81 -17.92
N VAL A 271 19.67 9.21 -16.80
CA VAL A 271 19.08 7.87 -16.74
C VAL A 271 17.90 7.81 -15.79
N GLY A 272 17.03 6.80 -15.95
CA GLY A 272 15.86 6.58 -15.09
C GLY A 272 14.66 7.46 -15.46
N ALA A 273 13.76 7.71 -14.51
CA ALA A 273 12.53 8.47 -14.69
C ALA A 273 12.75 9.85 -15.31
N VAL A 274 13.80 10.56 -14.90
CA VAL A 274 14.16 11.87 -15.47
C VAL A 274 14.47 11.81 -16.98
N ALA A 275 15.00 10.69 -17.49
CA ALA A 275 15.26 10.51 -18.91
C ALA A 275 13.98 10.22 -19.70
N GLU A 276 12.98 9.61 -19.07
CA GLU A 276 11.67 9.31 -19.68
C GLU A 276 10.72 10.51 -19.66
N ASN A 277 10.82 11.36 -18.62
CA ASN A 277 10.00 12.54 -18.39
C ASN A 277 10.50 13.81 -19.07
N GLN A 278 11.75 13.85 -19.55
CA GLN A 278 12.10 14.87 -20.52
C GLN A 278 11.18 14.66 -21.72
N PRO A 279 10.35 15.66 -22.11
CA PRO A 279 9.73 15.59 -23.41
C PRO A 279 10.86 15.29 -24.37
N GLN A 280 10.65 14.36 -25.31
CA GLN A 280 11.48 14.30 -26.50
C GLN A 280 11.60 15.75 -26.99
N LEU A 281 12.68 16.42 -26.60
CA LEU A 281 13.22 17.59 -27.27
C LEU A 281 13.52 16.98 -28.61
N GLY A 282 12.50 17.03 -29.46
CA GLY A 282 12.47 16.33 -30.71
C GLY A 282 13.77 16.66 -31.40
N ASN A 283 14.46 15.64 -31.89
CA ASN A 283 14.76 15.47 -33.30
C ASN A 283 14.58 16.73 -34.19
N ASP A 284 15.10 17.87 -33.77
CA ASP A 284 15.41 18.99 -34.63
C ASP A 284 16.74 18.64 -35.28
N ALA A 285 16.61 17.69 -36.21
CA ALA A 285 17.52 17.41 -37.30
C ALA A 285 17.61 18.62 -38.25
N GLN A 286 17.79 19.82 -37.71
CA GLN A 286 18.00 21.05 -38.46
C GLN A 286 19.17 21.90 -37.93
N THR A 287 19.88 21.48 -36.89
CA THR A 287 21.18 22.10 -36.60
C THR A 287 22.26 21.52 -37.54
N PRO A 288 23.16 22.36 -38.10
CA PRO A 288 24.30 21.88 -38.87
C PRO A 288 25.19 20.90 -38.08
N ALA A 289 25.23 21.03 -36.75
CA ALA A 289 26.00 20.18 -35.85
C ALA A 289 25.42 18.76 -35.72
N ALA A 290 24.09 18.62 -35.59
CA ALA A 290 23.44 17.31 -35.52
C ALA A 290 23.64 16.50 -36.83
N ARG A 291 23.56 17.16 -37.99
CA ARG A 291 23.82 16.54 -39.29
C ARG A 291 25.27 16.08 -39.48
N ALA A 292 26.22 16.80 -38.89
CA ALA A 292 27.64 16.43 -38.93
C ALA A 292 27.94 15.20 -38.05
N ALA A 293 27.25 15.06 -36.91
CA ALA A 293 27.37 13.89 -36.04
C ALA A 293 26.77 12.62 -36.66
N GLU A 294 25.73 12.74 -37.51
CA GLU A 294 25.13 11.62 -38.24
C GLU A 294 26.02 11.10 -39.38
N LEU A 295 26.76 11.97 -40.05
CA LEU A 295 27.68 11.60 -41.14
C LEU A 295 28.89 10.76 -40.68
N GLY A 296 29.19 10.75 -39.37
CA GLY A 296 30.27 9.96 -38.78
C GLY A 296 29.87 8.54 -38.35
N ARG A 297 28.56 8.22 -38.33
CA ARG A 297 28.07 6.92 -37.83
C ARG A 297 28.04 5.90 -38.96
N GLN A 298 29.09 5.08 -39.08
CA GLN A 298 29.08 3.91 -39.97
C GLN A 298 28.08 2.87 -39.43
N VAL A 299 26.93 2.76 -40.09
CA VAL A 299 25.92 1.74 -39.81
C VAL A 299 26.37 0.41 -40.43
N PRO A 300 26.40 -0.73 -39.70
CA PRO A 300 26.59 -2.04 -40.31
C PRO A 300 25.36 -2.45 -41.13
N PRO A 301 25.51 -3.12 -42.29
CA PRO A 301 24.38 -3.39 -43.16
C PRO A 301 23.43 -4.44 -42.55
N GLN A 302 22.19 -4.03 -42.28
CA GLN A 302 21.08 -4.93 -41.97
C GLN A 302 20.69 -5.72 -43.23
N GLN A 303 20.68 -7.05 -43.12
CA GLN A 303 20.12 -7.97 -44.10
C GLN A 303 18.60 -7.81 -44.14
N GLN A 304 18.09 -7.25 -45.25
CA GLN A 304 16.68 -7.37 -45.62
C GLN A 304 16.46 -8.65 -46.43
N ALA A 305 15.73 -9.60 -45.85
CA ALA A 305 15.11 -10.69 -46.57
C ALA A 305 13.71 -10.26 -47.05
N GLY A 306 13.39 -10.48 -48.33
CA GLY A 306 12.01 -10.55 -48.80
C GLY A 306 11.66 -9.88 -50.12
N GLY A 307 11.98 -10.54 -51.24
CA GLY A 307 11.06 -10.75 -52.37
C GLY A 307 10.56 -9.56 -53.20
N ALA A 308 11.19 -9.33 -54.36
CA ALA A 308 10.50 -9.11 -55.65
C ALA A 308 11.50 -9.22 -56.81
N THR A 309 11.09 -9.94 -57.85
CA THR A 309 11.80 -10.30 -59.09
C THR A 309 12.46 -9.14 -59.85
N PRO A 310 13.62 -9.35 -60.50
CA PRO A 310 14.00 -8.57 -61.68
C PRO A 310 14.09 -9.43 -62.97
N PRO A 311 13.90 -8.83 -64.16
CA PRO A 311 13.99 -9.53 -65.44
C PRO A 311 15.44 -9.65 -65.94
N GLU A 312 15.52 -10.44 -67.00
CA GLU A 312 16.67 -10.99 -67.74
C GLU A 312 17.89 -10.11 -67.98
N GLY A 313 19.05 -10.80 -67.95
CA GLY A 313 20.09 -10.65 -68.96
C GLY A 313 21.37 -9.96 -68.49
N THR A 314 22.45 -10.71 -68.27
CA THR A 314 23.81 -10.43 -68.81
C THR A 314 24.74 -11.63 -68.57
N PHE A 315 25.58 -11.87 -69.56
CA PHE A 315 26.41 -13.03 -69.89
C PHE A 315 27.75 -13.09 -69.12
N GLY A 316 28.17 -14.28 -68.65
CA GLY A 316 29.50 -14.54 -68.07
C GLY A 316 29.87 -16.04 -68.12
N PRO A 317 31.15 -16.41 -68.36
CA PRO A 317 31.55 -17.72 -68.92
C PRO A 317 31.68 -18.86 -67.87
N PRO A 318 31.69 -20.14 -68.32
CA PRO A 318 31.57 -21.29 -67.43
C PRO A 318 32.93 -21.90 -67.03
N GLY A 319 32.98 -22.49 -65.83
CA GLY A 319 33.85 -23.63 -65.57
C GLY A 319 34.65 -23.58 -64.28
N SER A 320 34.25 -24.40 -63.30
CA SER A 320 35.02 -25.51 -62.72
C SER A 320 34.70 -25.70 -61.24
N GLY A 321 34.23 -26.89 -60.89
CA GLY A 321 33.82 -27.27 -59.54
C GLY A 321 34.96 -27.86 -58.70
N SER A 322 34.77 -27.85 -57.39
CA SER A 322 35.26 -28.88 -56.46
C SER A 322 34.50 -28.76 -55.13
N GLY A 323 34.21 -29.90 -54.51
CA GLY A 323 33.28 -30.07 -53.38
C GLY A 323 33.79 -29.60 -52.01
N PRO A 324 33.03 -29.90 -50.93
CA PRO A 324 33.17 -29.24 -49.64
C PRO A 324 34.32 -29.83 -48.80
N SER A 325 35.12 -28.96 -48.18
CA SER A 325 35.97 -29.32 -47.02
C SER A 325 35.23 -29.00 -45.72
N PRO A 326 35.33 -29.84 -44.67
CA PRO A 326 34.71 -29.55 -43.38
C PRO A 326 35.53 -28.52 -42.59
N ALA A 327 34.82 -27.57 -41.96
CA ALA A 327 35.40 -26.59 -41.05
C ALA A 327 35.91 -27.25 -39.74
N PRO A 328 36.95 -26.69 -39.09
CA PRO A 328 37.41 -27.19 -37.79
C PRO A 328 36.41 -26.82 -36.67
N PRO A 329 36.34 -27.59 -35.57
CA PRO A 329 35.46 -27.24 -34.45
C PRO A 329 36.00 -26.00 -33.71
N PRO A 330 35.12 -25.16 -33.13
CA PRO A 330 35.55 -23.99 -32.37
C PRO A 330 36.22 -24.40 -31.05
N PRO A 331 37.16 -23.58 -30.53
CA PRO A 331 37.76 -23.80 -29.23
C PRO A 331 36.74 -23.64 -28.11
N VAL A 332 36.81 -24.53 -27.14
CA VAL A 332 36.00 -24.55 -25.92
C VAL A 332 36.48 -23.42 -25.01
N GLY A 333 35.60 -22.47 -24.64
CA GLY A 333 35.88 -21.52 -23.55
C GLY A 333 35.47 -20.05 -23.72
N SER A 334 34.70 -19.65 -24.75
CA SER A 334 34.12 -18.31 -24.81
C SER A 334 32.63 -18.37 -24.43
N PHE A 335 32.28 -17.84 -23.26
CA PHE A 335 30.90 -17.46 -22.98
C PHE A 335 30.50 -16.41 -24.03
N GLY A 336 29.45 -16.69 -24.79
CA GLY A 336 28.98 -15.82 -25.87
C GLY A 336 28.46 -14.50 -25.31
N ALA A 337 28.72 -13.41 -26.02
CA ALA A 337 28.02 -12.15 -25.80
C ALA A 337 26.52 -12.38 -26.12
N TYR A 338 25.67 -12.27 -25.10
CA TYR A 338 24.22 -12.30 -25.28
C TYR A 338 23.79 -10.99 -25.94
N THR A 339 22.98 -11.08 -26.99
CA THR A 339 22.37 -9.90 -27.62
C THR A 339 21.09 -9.53 -26.87
N ASN A 340 20.65 -8.27 -26.99
CA ASN A 340 19.38 -7.79 -26.39
C ASN A 340 18.14 -8.63 -26.77
N GLU A 341 18.26 -9.53 -27.75
CA GLU A 341 17.21 -10.44 -28.20
C GLU A 341 16.96 -11.59 -27.20
N ASP A 342 17.99 -11.99 -26.43
CA ASP A 342 17.89 -13.05 -25.41
C ASP A 342 17.10 -12.61 -24.15
N PHE A 343 16.88 -11.30 -23.97
CA PHE A 343 16.13 -10.72 -22.84
C PHE A 343 14.79 -10.10 -23.25
N THR A 344 14.29 -10.40 -24.44
CA THR A 344 12.97 -9.92 -24.85
C THR A 344 11.88 -10.59 -24.01
N LYS A 345 11.28 -9.81 -23.08
CA LYS A 345 10.00 -10.18 -22.43
C LYS A 345 9.02 -10.59 -23.54
N PRO A 346 8.43 -11.80 -23.53
CA PRO A 346 7.35 -12.09 -24.45
C PRO A 346 6.22 -11.08 -24.20
N GLN A 347 5.89 -10.28 -25.21
CA GLN A 347 4.84 -9.25 -25.12
C GLN A 347 3.56 -9.86 -24.53
N GLN A 348 3.18 -9.41 -23.33
CA GLN A 348 2.04 -9.92 -22.59
C GLN A 348 0.71 -9.39 -23.15
N ARG A 349 0.44 -9.53 -24.45
CA ARG A 349 -0.91 -9.29 -25.00
C ARG A 349 -1.88 -10.45 -24.73
N ALA A 350 -1.41 -11.59 -24.24
CA ALA A 350 -2.23 -12.79 -24.00
C ALA A 350 -2.75 -12.97 -22.56
N LYS A 351 -2.40 -12.09 -21.60
CA LYS A 351 -2.82 -12.26 -20.19
C LYS A 351 -4.14 -11.59 -19.83
N TRP A 352 -4.60 -10.59 -20.60
CA TRP A 352 -5.85 -9.89 -20.29
C TRP A 352 -7.07 -10.80 -20.45
N GLY A 353 -7.13 -11.61 -21.52
CA GLY A 353 -8.22 -12.57 -21.72
C GLY A 353 -8.32 -13.64 -20.62
N LYS A 354 -7.17 -14.12 -20.09
CA LYS A 354 -7.16 -15.11 -19.01
C LYS A 354 -7.59 -14.51 -17.67
N ARG A 355 -7.18 -13.26 -17.37
CA ARG A 355 -7.59 -12.57 -16.13
C ARG A 355 -9.09 -12.24 -16.14
N SER A 356 -9.64 -11.78 -17.28
CA SER A 356 -11.08 -11.53 -17.40
C SER A 356 -11.92 -12.81 -17.28
N LEU A 357 -11.44 -13.95 -17.79
CA LEU A 357 -12.12 -15.24 -17.64
C LEU A 357 -12.16 -15.69 -16.17
N ILE A 358 -11.06 -15.52 -15.43
CA ILE A 358 -11.00 -15.88 -14.00
C ILE A 358 -11.93 -14.98 -13.17
N ILE A 359 -11.94 -13.68 -13.44
CA ILE A 359 -12.85 -12.74 -12.75
C ILE A 359 -14.31 -13.08 -13.07
N ALA A 360 -14.64 -13.37 -14.33
CA ALA A 360 -15.98 -13.79 -14.71
C ALA A 360 -16.40 -15.11 -14.01
N LEU A 361 -15.49 -16.09 -13.93
CA LEU A 361 -15.74 -17.33 -13.20
C LEU A 361 -15.96 -17.08 -11.70
N ALA A 362 -15.13 -16.23 -11.08
CA ALA A 362 -15.27 -15.87 -9.67
C ALA A 362 -16.62 -15.19 -9.39
N LEU A 363 -17.06 -14.27 -10.26
CA LEU A 363 -18.36 -13.62 -10.16
C LEU A 363 -19.52 -14.61 -10.31
N VAL A 364 -19.40 -15.60 -11.20
CA VAL A 364 -20.41 -16.67 -11.33
C VAL A 364 -20.46 -17.54 -10.07
N VAL A 365 -19.31 -17.88 -9.48
CA VAL A 365 -19.25 -18.66 -8.23
C VAL A 365 -19.86 -17.88 -7.07
N VAL A 366 -19.52 -16.59 -6.92
CA VAL A 366 -20.11 -15.72 -5.89
C VAL A 366 -21.61 -15.57 -6.11
N GLY A 367 -22.05 -15.33 -7.34
CA GLY A 367 -23.47 -15.25 -7.70
C GLY A 367 -24.22 -16.55 -7.40
N ALA A 368 -23.63 -17.72 -7.69
CA ALA A 368 -24.21 -19.02 -7.38
C ALA A 368 -24.28 -19.27 -5.86
N ALA A 369 -23.26 -18.85 -5.10
CA ALA A 369 -23.25 -18.94 -3.65
C ALA A 369 -24.33 -18.04 -3.01
N LEU A 370 -24.43 -16.78 -3.47
CA LEU A 370 -25.47 -15.85 -3.04
C LEU A 370 -26.87 -16.34 -3.40
N TYR A 371 -27.07 -16.87 -4.61
CA TYR A 371 -28.33 -17.46 -5.03
C TYR A 371 -28.68 -18.71 -4.22
N GLY A 372 -27.70 -19.57 -3.94
CA GLY A 372 -27.87 -20.75 -3.08
C GLY A 372 -28.28 -20.37 -1.66
N GLY A 373 -27.62 -19.36 -1.07
CA GLY A 373 -27.97 -18.79 0.22
C GLY A 373 -29.39 -18.22 0.22
N TYR A 374 -29.74 -17.38 -0.76
CA TYR A 374 -31.08 -16.82 -0.92
C TYR A 374 -32.15 -17.91 -1.07
N ARG A 375 -31.92 -18.93 -1.89
CA ARG A 375 -32.88 -20.02 -2.09
C ARG A 375 -33.05 -20.87 -0.82
N TRP A 376 -32.01 -20.99 -0.02
CA TRP A 376 -32.09 -21.67 1.28
C TRP A 376 -32.88 -20.86 2.30
N THR A 377 -32.66 -19.54 2.40
CA THR A 377 -33.43 -18.71 3.34
C THR A 377 -34.93 -18.72 3.01
N GLN A 378 -35.31 -18.76 1.73
CA GLN A 378 -36.70 -18.85 1.30
C GLN A 378 -37.40 -20.19 1.66
N SER A 379 -36.62 -21.21 2.07
CA SER A 379 -37.15 -22.51 2.52
C SER A 379 -37.39 -22.60 4.03
N GLN A 380 -36.95 -21.60 4.79
CA GLN A 380 -37.07 -21.57 6.24
C GLN A 380 -38.34 -20.82 6.65
N TYR A 381 -38.95 -21.27 7.75
CA TYR A 381 -40.10 -20.64 8.36
C TYR A 381 -39.83 -20.44 9.84
N TYR A 382 -40.47 -19.44 10.45
CA TYR A 382 -40.46 -19.33 11.90
C TYR A 382 -41.75 -18.71 12.40
N VAL A 383 -42.10 -19.04 13.64
CA VAL A 383 -43.26 -18.50 14.33
C VAL A 383 -42.77 -17.43 15.31
N GLY A 384 -43.31 -16.22 15.23
CA GLY A 384 -42.87 -15.09 16.04
C GLY A 384 -44.03 -14.24 16.54
N ALA A 385 -43.76 -13.39 17.53
CA ALA A 385 -44.68 -12.36 17.99
C ALA A 385 -44.71 -11.19 17.00
N LYS A 386 -45.90 -10.72 16.65
CA LYS A 386 -46.07 -9.49 15.86
C LYS A 386 -46.61 -8.39 16.75
N ASP A 387 -45.86 -7.30 16.87
CA ASP A 387 -46.18 -6.13 17.70
C ASP A 387 -46.51 -6.50 19.17
N ASP A 388 -45.94 -7.60 19.67
CA ASP A 388 -46.18 -8.21 21.00
C ASP A 388 -47.66 -8.55 21.32
N ASP A 389 -48.54 -8.60 20.30
CA ASP A 389 -49.99 -8.79 20.48
C ASP A 389 -50.43 -10.23 20.16
N HIS A 390 -50.10 -10.72 18.97
CA HIS A 390 -50.52 -12.04 18.48
C HIS A 390 -49.43 -12.79 17.70
N VAL A 391 -49.63 -14.09 17.53
CA VAL A 391 -48.69 -14.97 16.84
C VAL A 391 -48.78 -14.79 15.33
N ALA A 392 -47.63 -14.68 14.64
CA ALA A 392 -47.55 -14.66 13.18
C ALA A 392 -46.54 -15.69 12.66
N LEU A 393 -46.84 -16.21 11.47
CA LEU A 393 -45.97 -17.11 10.73
C LEU A 393 -45.17 -16.31 9.71
N TYR A 394 -43.85 -16.40 9.80
CA TYR A 394 -42.91 -15.73 8.91
C TYR A 394 -42.22 -16.74 7.99
N GLN A 395 -42.03 -16.35 6.74
CA GLN A 395 -41.19 -17.05 5.78
C GLN A 395 -39.85 -16.32 5.66
N GLY A 396 -38.75 -17.01 5.93
CA GLY A 396 -37.39 -16.45 5.91
C GLY A 396 -36.62 -16.68 7.20
N ILE A 397 -35.59 -15.87 7.42
CA ILE A 397 -34.78 -15.87 8.64
C ILE A 397 -35.02 -14.58 9.44
N ASN A 398 -35.03 -14.67 10.77
CA ASN A 398 -35.30 -13.56 11.69
C ASN A 398 -34.15 -12.53 11.82
N GLN A 399 -33.17 -12.55 10.91
CA GLN A 399 -31.98 -11.71 10.97
C GLN A 399 -32.08 -10.51 10.02
N GLU A 400 -31.65 -9.34 10.49
CA GLU A 400 -31.51 -8.14 9.67
C GLU A 400 -30.11 -8.06 9.07
N LEU A 401 -30.02 -7.95 7.75
CA LEU A 401 -28.75 -7.74 7.06
C LEU A 401 -28.79 -6.37 6.38
N ALA A 402 -27.91 -5.45 6.81
CA ALA A 402 -27.81 -4.09 6.28
C ALA A 402 -29.16 -3.32 6.24
N GLY A 403 -30.00 -3.50 7.27
CA GLY A 403 -31.28 -2.81 7.42
C GLY A 403 -32.43 -3.37 6.56
N ILE A 404 -32.24 -4.53 5.92
CA ILE A 404 -33.28 -5.22 5.17
C ILE A 404 -33.68 -6.47 5.96
N SER A 405 -34.98 -6.56 6.33
CA SER A 405 -35.53 -7.80 6.87
C SER A 405 -35.54 -8.88 5.79
N LEU A 406 -34.98 -10.03 6.10
CA LEU A 406 -34.94 -11.21 5.23
C LEU A 406 -36.13 -12.15 5.48
N SER A 407 -37.17 -11.66 6.16
CA SER A 407 -38.42 -12.38 6.40
C SER A 407 -39.64 -11.58 5.95
N GLN A 408 -40.67 -12.30 5.51
CA GLN A 408 -41.97 -11.75 5.17
C GLN A 408 -43.05 -12.51 5.92
N VAL A 409 -44.09 -11.81 6.38
CA VAL A 409 -45.26 -12.44 7.02
C VAL A 409 -45.97 -13.31 5.98
N HIS A 410 -46.02 -14.61 6.23
CA HIS A 410 -46.75 -15.58 5.41
C HIS A 410 -48.23 -15.64 5.83
N GLU A 411 -48.48 -15.76 7.14
CA GLU A 411 -49.83 -15.85 7.71
C GLU A 411 -49.92 -15.15 9.07
N ASP A 412 -51.05 -14.49 9.34
CA ASP A 412 -51.28 -13.61 10.51
C ASP A 412 -52.39 -14.22 11.38
N HIS A 413 -52.03 -14.84 12.53
CA HIS A 413 -52.98 -15.55 13.39
C HIS A 413 -53.45 -14.69 14.56
N ARG A 414 -54.35 -13.75 14.28
CA ARG A 414 -54.92 -12.82 15.27
C ARG A 414 -55.78 -13.51 16.33
N GLU A 415 -56.20 -14.73 16.05
CA GLU A 415 -56.94 -15.59 16.97
C GLU A 415 -56.07 -16.14 18.12
N ILE A 416 -54.74 -16.05 18.02
CA ILE A 416 -53.78 -16.52 19.04
C ILE A 416 -53.11 -15.31 19.69
N GLU A 417 -53.77 -14.75 20.70
CA GLU A 417 -53.23 -13.62 21.48
C GLU A 417 -52.17 -14.09 22.49
N LEU A 418 -51.02 -13.40 22.55
CA LEU A 418 -49.87 -13.78 23.39
C LEU A 418 -50.20 -13.82 24.89
N LYS A 419 -51.15 -13.00 25.34
CA LYS A 419 -51.55 -12.93 26.75
C LYS A 419 -52.18 -14.22 27.28
N TYR A 420 -52.78 -15.03 26.41
CA TYR A 420 -53.38 -16.31 26.77
C TYR A 420 -52.41 -17.49 26.59
N LEU A 421 -51.17 -17.26 26.14
CA LEU A 421 -50.14 -18.31 26.12
C LEU A 421 -49.47 -18.44 27.50
N PRO A 422 -49.09 -19.67 27.92
CA PRO A 422 -48.23 -19.88 29.08
C PRO A 422 -46.91 -19.11 28.97
N MET A 423 -46.37 -18.62 30.09
CA MET A 423 -45.12 -17.83 30.15
C MET A 423 -43.99 -18.44 29.32
N VAL A 424 -43.70 -19.73 29.51
CA VAL A 424 -42.61 -20.42 28.79
C VAL A 424 -42.83 -20.45 27.27
N GLN A 425 -44.09 -20.44 26.82
CA GLN A 425 -44.42 -20.47 25.40
C GLN A 425 -44.47 -19.08 24.80
N ARG A 426 -44.87 -18.07 25.60
CA ARG A 426 -44.76 -16.66 25.23
C ARG A 426 -43.30 -16.28 24.99
N ASP A 427 -42.41 -16.59 25.94
CA ASP A 427 -40.98 -16.33 25.81
C ASP A 427 -40.39 -16.97 24.54
N LYS A 428 -40.80 -18.20 24.21
CA LYS A 428 -40.34 -18.88 22.98
C LYS A 428 -40.86 -18.25 21.69
N VAL A 429 -42.07 -17.71 21.71
CA VAL A 429 -42.65 -17.01 20.55
C VAL A 429 -42.03 -15.63 20.38
N GLU A 430 -41.73 -14.93 21.47
CA GLU A 430 -40.97 -13.67 21.49
C GLU A 430 -39.53 -13.88 21.01
N GLU A 431 -38.87 -14.96 21.44
CA GLU A 431 -37.54 -15.37 20.97
C GLU A 431 -37.52 -15.99 19.58
N THR A 432 -38.70 -16.16 18.95
CA THR A 432 -38.96 -16.84 17.67
C THR A 432 -38.70 -18.35 17.67
N ILE A 433 -39.68 -19.12 17.17
CA ILE A 433 -39.59 -20.58 17.05
C ILE A 433 -39.25 -20.95 15.61
N ALA A 434 -38.01 -21.38 15.37
CA ALA A 434 -37.57 -21.84 14.04
C ALA A 434 -38.29 -23.12 13.60
N ALA A 435 -38.63 -23.22 12.31
CA ALA A 435 -39.23 -24.38 11.65
C ALA A 435 -38.58 -24.63 10.28
N GLY A 436 -38.22 -25.89 10.01
CA GLY A 436 -37.51 -26.26 8.77
C GLY A 436 -38.42 -26.39 7.55
N SER A 437 -39.74 -26.35 7.74
CA SER A 437 -40.75 -26.45 6.68
C SER A 437 -42.06 -25.74 7.07
N LEU A 438 -42.91 -25.48 6.09
CA LEU A 438 -44.24 -24.91 6.30
C LEU A 438 -45.11 -25.83 7.19
N GLU A 439 -45.09 -27.14 6.94
CA GLU A 439 -45.87 -28.14 7.69
C GLU A 439 -45.49 -28.16 9.17
N GLU A 440 -44.18 -28.12 9.48
CA GLU A 440 -43.70 -28.06 10.86
C GLU A 440 -44.10 -26.75 11.55
N ALA A 441 -44.11 -25.64 10.80
CA ALA A 441 -44.51 -24.35 11.33
C ALA A 441 -46.02 -24.31 11.63
N GLU A 442 -46.86 -24.83 10.73
CA GLU A 442 -48.30 -24.97 10.92
C GLU A 442 -48.65 -25.89 12.09
N ASP A 443 -47.92 -27.00 12.29
CA ASP A 443 -48.08 -27.87 13.46
C ASP A 443 -47.81 -27.12 14.77
N LYS A 444 -46.75 -26.29 14.81
CA LYS A 444 -46.42 -25.47 15.98
C LYS A 444 -47.49 -24.41 16.24
N VAL A 445 -47.98 -23.74 15.20
CA VAL A 445 -49.09 -22.78 15.30
C VAL A 445 -50.35 -23.47 15.83
N ARG A 446 -50.71 -24.65 15.32
CA ARG A 446 -51.86 -25.42 15.81
C ARG A 446 -51.73 -25.79 17.28
N SER A 447 -50.55 -26.21 17.73
CA SER A 447 -50.28 -26.48 19.15
C SER A 447 -50.45 -25.22 20.01
N LEU A 448 -49.92 -24.07 19.56
CA LEU A 448 -50.07 -22.80 20.27
C LEU A 448 -51.53 -22.35 20.32
N ALA A 449 -52.30 -22.54 19.24
CA ALA A 449 -53.72 -22.23 19.18
C ALA A 449 -54.54 -23.04 20.20
N THR A 450 -54.26 -24.35 20.31
CA THR A 450 -54.93 -25.21 21.31
C THR A 450 -54.61 -24.76 22.72
N GLN A 451 -53.35 -24.42 23.02
CA GLN A 451 -52.94 -23.93 24.33
C GLN A 451 -53.59 -22.59 24.67
N ALA A 452 -53.54 -21.61 23.76
CA ALA A 452 -54.17 -20.31 23.94
C ALA A 452 -55.69 -20.43 24.16
N ARG A 453 -56.36 -21.33 23.43
CA ARG A 453 -57.80 -21.59 23.60
C ARG A 453 -58.13 -22.16 24.98
N VAL A 454 -57.36 -23.15 25.44
CA VAL A 454 -57.56 -23.76 26.77
C VAL A 454 -57.32 -22.72 27.87
N CYS A 455 -56.24 -21.95 27.79
CA CYS A 455 -55.92 -20.93 28.79
C CYS A 455 -56.90 -19.75 28.77
N LYS A 456 -57.46 -19.40 27.61
CA LYS A 456 -58.55 -18.43 27.50
C LYS A 456 -59.80 -18.90 28.23
N ILE A 457 -60.19 -20.17 28.06
CA ILE A 457 -61.35 -20.76 28.77
C ILE A 457 -61.11 -20.77 30.29
N VAL A 458 -59.89 -21.09 30.74
CA VAL A 458 -59.53 -21.05 32.18
C VAL A 458 -59.60 -19.63 32.73
N ALA A 459 -59.03 -18.65 32.02
CA ALA A 459 -59.06 -17.25 32.43
C ALA A 459 -60.49 -16.68 32.50
N GLU A 460 -61.37 -17.07 31.56
CA GLU A 460 -62.79 -16.70 31.58
C GLU A 460 -63.54 -17.35 32.77
N GLN A 461 -63.19 -18.59 33.14
CA GLN A 461 -63.79 -19.28 34.30
C GLN A 461 -63.33 -18.72 35.66
N GLU A 462 -62.12 -18.15 35.75
CA GLU A 462 -61.62 -17.48 36.96
C GLU A 462 -62.25 -16.10 37.16
N GLN A 463 -62.61 -15.38 36.08
CA GLN A 463 -63.27 -14.08 36.16
C GLN A 463 -64.74 -14.15 36.62
N ASP A 464 -65.40 -15.31 36.46
CA ASP A 464 -66.78 -15.56 36.89
C ASP A 464 -66.91 -16.07 38.35
N GLN A 465 -65.80 -16.26 39.08
CA GLN A 465 -65.85 -16.63 40.51
C GLN A 465 -65.94 -15.39 41.42
N PRO A 466 -66.94 -15.30 42.33
CA PRO A 466 -66.99 -14.21 43.31
C PRO A 466 -65.83 -14.34 44.31
N PRO A 467 -65.24 -13.21 44.79
CA PRO A 467 -64.13 -13.25 45.73
C PRO A 467 -64.54 -13.94 47.03
N ALA A 468 -63.76 -14.95 47.44
CA ALA A 468 -63.97 -15.67 48.69
C ALA A 468 -63.52 -14.83 49.91
N ASP A 469 -64.43 -14.70 50.87
CA ASP A 469 -64.25 -14.04 52.17
C ASP A 469 -63.45 -14.89 53.18
N GLY A 470 -62.62 -14.22 54.00
CA GLY A 470 -62.11 -14.66 55.31
C GLY A 470 -60.78 -15.45 55.28
N ASN A 471 -59.80 -15.27 56.17
CA ASN A 471 -59.86 -14.82 57.55
C ASN A 471 -58.47 -14.31 58.03
N LYS A 472 -58.49 -13.28 58.88
CA LYS A 472 -57.33 -12.79 59.65
C LYS A 472 -57.09 -13.71 60.84
N ASP A 473 -55.84 -14.07 61.11
CA ASP A 473 -55.34 -14.24 62.48
C ASP A 473 -53.84 -13.94 62.49
N GLY A 474 -53.45 -12.99 63.34
CA GLY A 474 -52.08 -12.54 63.51
C GLY A 474 -51.31 -13.36 64.54
N LYS A 475 -49.98 -13.29 64.48
CA LYS A 475 -49.13 -13.29 65.66
C LYS A 475 -47.75 -12.70 65.38
N ASP A 476 -47.42 -11.72 66.22
CA ASP A 476 -46.11 -11.12 66.41
C ASP A 476 -45.01 -12.15 66.71
N GLN A 477 -43.79 -11.90 66.21
CA GLN A 477 -42.60 -11.90 67.07
C GLN A 477 -41.40 -11.17 66.43
N LYS A 478 -40.91 -10.16 67.16
CA LYS A 478 -39.62 -9.49 67.03
C LYS A 478 -38.48 -10.41 67.50
N ASP A 479 -37.33 -10.30 66.84
CA ASP A 479 -36.03 -9.92 67.41
C ASP A 479 -35.05 -9.77 66.23
N GLY A 480 -34.43 -8.61 65.96
CA GLY A 480 -33.27 -8.06 66.66
C GLY A 480 -32.01 -8.43 65.85
N GLY A 481 -31.08 -7.57 65.42
CA GLY A 481 -30.77 -6.16 65.61
C GLY A 481 -29.28 -5.95 65.27
N LYS A 482 -28.90 -4.68 64.96
CA LYS A 482 -27.55 -4.10 64.75
C LYS A 482 -26.87 -4.43 63.42
N GLY A 483 -26.18 -3.51 62.75
CA GLY A 483 -25.70 -2.13 62.97
C GLY A 483 -24.84 -1.82 61.71
N ASP A 484 -24.40 -0.63 61.34
CA ASP A 484 -24.17 0.64 62.02
C ASP A 484 -23.78 1.65 60.91
N GLN A 485 -24.11 2.94 61.11
CA GLN A 485 -23.38 4.16 60.70
C GLN A 485 -22.99 4.38 59.21
N SER A 486 -22.99 5.58 58.61
CA SER A 486 -22.76 6.92 59.16
C SER A 486 -23.38 8.03 58.30
N SER A 487 -23.65 9.13 58.98
CA SER A 487 -23.94 10.51 58.55
C SER A 487 -22.90 11.16 57.64
N ASP A 488 -23.33 12.09 56.77
CA ASP A 488 -23.08 13.56 56.86
C ASP A 488 -23.78 14.26 55.68
N ALA A 489 -24.76 15.15 55.89
CA ALA A 489 -24.64 16.60 56.05
C ALA A 489 -24.00 17.36 54.87
N GLY A 490 -24.77 18.26 54.25
CA GLY A 490 -24.23 19.23 53.30
C GLY A 490 -25.32 20.04 52.60
N ARG A 491 -25.54 21.27 53.05
CA ARG A 491 -26.64 22.19 52.71
C ARG A 491 -26.09 23.39 51.95
N SER A 492 -26.65 23.73 50.80
CA SER A 492 -26.76 25.09 50.19
C SER A 492 -27.27 24.94 48.75
N GLY A 493 -28.18 25.72 48.19
CA GLY A 493 -28.72 27.02 48.56
C GLY A 493 -28.79 27.90 47.30
N GLY A 494 -30.02 28.32 46.94
CA GLY A 494 -30.34 29.45 46.06
C GLY A 494 -30.19 29.23 44.54
N ALA A 495 -30.85 29.96 43.65
CA ALA A 495 -32.00 30.86 43.67
C ALA A 495 -32.17 31.37 42.21
N GLY A 496 -33.40 31.73 41.81
CA GLY A 496 -33.71 32.48 40.57
C GLY A 496 -34.76 31.75 39.72
N ALA A 497 -36.07 31.99 39.86
CA ALA A 497 -36.82 33.19 39.43
C ALA A 497 -36.54 33.54 37.96
N GLY A 498 -37.51 33.61 37.04
CA GLY A 498 -38.96 33.50 37.04
C GLY A 498 -39.45 34.11 35.70
N ASP A 499 -40.66 33.81 35.24
CA ASP A 499 -41.59 34.89 34.90
C ASP A 499 -43.03 34.39 34.65
N ARG A 500 -43.94 35.28 35.09
CA ARG A 500 -45.36 35.51 34.79
C ARG A 500 -46.17 34.49 33.99
N ALA A 501 -47.25 33.95 34.57
CA ALA A 501 -48.57 34.57 34.81
C ALA A 501 -49.50 34.54 33.59
N GLN A 502 -50.62 33.83 33.69
CA GLN A 502 -51.92 34.47 33.95
C GLN A 502 -53.02 33.44 34.18
N THR A 503 -53.77 33.75 35.22
CA THR A 503 -55.05 33.23 35.70
C THR A 503 -56.17 33.31 34.65
N GLU A 504 -57.08 32.33 34.66
CA GLU A 504 -58.52 32.63 34.72
C GLU A 504 -59.31 31.44 35.31
N SER A 505 -59.85 31.71 36.49
CA SER A 505 -61.03 31.12 37.15
C SER A 505 -62.27 31.24 36.24
N ASP A 506 -63.34 30.45 36.33
CA ASP A 506 -64.12 30.13 37.53
C ASP A 506 -65.34 29.26 37.15
N LYS A 507 -65.80 28.48 38.13
CA LYS A 507 -67.21 28.14 38.46
C LYS A 507 -67.95 26.89 37.93
N ASP A 508 -68.58 26.28 38.95
CA ASP A 508 -69.83 25.52 39.05
C ASP A 508 -69.86 24.10 38.46
N GLY A 509 -70.34 23.07 39.15
CA GLY A 509 -70.97 22.98 40.46
C GLY A 509 -71.85 21.72 40.56
N ARG A 510 -71.74 21.04 41.71
CA ARG A 510 -72.72 20.15 42.38
C ARG A 510 -73.02 18.73 41.87
N ASP A 511 -72.50 17.80 42.68
CA ASP A 511 -73.11 16.59 43.22
C ASP A 511 -74.65 16.54 43.35
N LYS A 512 -75.21 15.37 43.04
CA LYS A 512 -75.91 14.48 44.01
C LYS A 512 -76.28 13.11 43.42
N ASN A 513 -75.48 12.10 43.80
CA ASN A 513 -75.84 10.83 44.45
C ASN A 513 -77.25 10.21 44.21
N GLN A 514 -77.31 8.98 43.65
CA GLN A 514 -78.17 7.88 44.17
C GLN A 514 -77.86 6.48 43.57
N ARG A 515 -77.43 5.60 44.48
CA ARG A 515 -77.60 4.14 44.65
C ARG A 515 -79.01 3.59 44.29
N ASP A 516 -79.33 2.31 44.05
CA ASP A 516 -78.76 0.94 44.13
C ASP A 516 -79.67 0.03 43.23
N ASP A 517 -79.21 -1.13 42.73
CA ASP A 517 -79.79 -2.47 43.04
C ASP A 517 -79.36 -3.62 42.11
N LYS A 518 -79.09 -4.77 42.74
CA LYS A 518 -78.63 -6.06 42.20
C LYS A 518 -79.77 -6.91 41.63
N SER A 519 -79.47 -7.72 40.60
CA SER A 519 -80.21 -8.93 40.23
C SER A 519 -79.22 -10.08 40.01
N SER A 520 -79.51 -11.24 40.62
CA SER A 520 -78.70 -12.47 40.59
C SER A 520 -79.25 -13.47 39.57
N SER A 521 -78.39 -14.00 38.70
CA SER A 521 -78.66 -15.17 37.85
C SER A 521 -77.56 -16.23 38.03
N SER A 522 -77.96 -17.48 38.27
CA SER A 522 -77.08 -18.65 38.39
C SER A 522 -76.34 -18.96 37.08
N PRO A 523 -75.06 -19.41 37.09
CA PRO A 523 -74.35 -19.72 35.85
C PRO A 523 -74.65 -21.14 35.33
N THR A 524 -74.83 -21.22 34.02
CA THR A 524 -74.89 -22.43 33.18
C THR A 524 -73.54 -23.18 33.23
N PRO A 525 -73.48 -24.53 33.15
CA PRO A 525 -72.19 -25.23 33.16
C PRO A 525 -71.39 -24.85 31.90
N GLY A 526 -70.21 -24.28 32.10
CA GLY A 526 -69.24 -24.03 31.03
C GLY A 526 -68.78 -25.32 30.33
N PRO A 527 -68.16 -25.21 29.15
CA PRO A 527 -67.73 -26.36 28.36
C PRO A 527 -66.78 -27.26 29.18
N GLN A 528 -67.07 -28.56 29.22
CA GLN A 528 -66.25 -29.52 29.96
C GLN A 528 -64.95 -29.79 29.18
N LEU A 529 -63.82 -29.40 29.76
CA LEU A 529 -62.47 -29.71 29.25
C LEU A 529 -62.24 -31.24 29.27
N SER A 530 -61.73 -31.77 28.16
CA SER A 530 -61.26 -33.15 28.01
C SER A 530 -60.04 -33.44 28.90
N GLU A 531 -59.68 -34.71 29.08
CA GLU A 531 -58.56 -35.10 29.97
C GLU A 531 -57.22 -34.47 29.56
N GLU A 532 -56.96 -34.34 28.25
CA GLU A 532 -55.75 -33.67 27.72
C GLU A 532 -55.78 -32.16 27.94
N GLU A 533 -56.95 -31.52 27.79
CA GLU A 533 -57.10 -30.09 28.03
C GLU A 533 -56.96 -29.72 29.52
N ARG A 534 -57.31 -30.64 30.44
CA ARG A 534 -57.10 -30.47 31.88
C ARG A 534 -55.64 -30.49 32.29
N GLU A 535 -54.79 -31.22 31.58
CA GLU A 535 -53.34 -31.22 31.80
C GLU A 535 -52.73 -29.88 31.35
N LEU A 536 -53.14 -29.39 30.17
CA LEU A 536 -52.71 -28.10 29.64
C LEU A 536 -53.19 -26.92 30.50
N ALA A 537 -54.41 -26.99 31.05
CA ALA A 537 -54.95 -25.98 31.95
C ALA A 537 -54.05 -25.71 33.18
N LYS A 538 -53.32 -26.73 33.68
CA LYS A 538 -52.38 -26.57 34.82
C LYS A 538 -51.17 -25.70 34.48
N THR A 539 -50.87 -25.53 33.20
CA THR A 539 -49.72 -24.74 32.71
C THR A 539 -50.10 -23.31 32.34
N CYS A 540 -51.39 -23.00 32.33
CA CYS A 540 -51.89 -21.66 32.07
C CYS A 540 -51.52 -20.74 33.23
N THR A 541 -50.92 -19.60 32.90
CA THR A 541 -50.70 -18.50 33.85
C THR A 541 -51.79 -17.48 33.60
N ALA A 542 -52.55 -17.08 34.63
CA ALA A 542 -53.52 -16.01 34.48
C ALA A 542 -52.81 -14.72 34.00
N PRO A 543 -53.41 -13.95 33.08
CA PRO A 543 -52.82 -12.73 32.54
C PRO A 543 -52.63 -11.63 33.59
#